data_AF-A0A1D6F150-F1
#
_entry.id   AF-A0A1D6F150-F1
#
_cell.length_a   1.000
_cell.length_b   1.000
_cell.length_c   1.000
_cell.angle_alpha   90.00
_cell.angle_beta   90.00
_cell.angle_gamma   90.00
#
_symmetry.space_group_name_H-M   'P 1'
#
loop_
_entity.id
_entity.type
_entity.pdbx_description
1 polymer ?
#
loop_
_entity_poly.entity_id
_entity_poly.type
_entity_poly.pdbx_seq_one_letter_code
_entity_poly.pdbx_strand_id
1 'polypeptide(L)'
;MMQRLQCNVFMLSYRGYGESDGYPSQKGITYDAQAALDHLAQRNDIDTTRIVIFGRSLGGAVGAVLAKNNPDKVATLILENTFTSILDMAGIMLPFLRWFIGGSSSKGPKLLNCVVRSPWNTLDIVGEVKQPILFLSGLQDELVPPPHMKMLYDKASDHNRNCRFVDFPSGMHMDTWMSGGDRYWRTIQLFLDQYAPGVQNHDASFKSEITEDDEAAD
;
A
#
# COMPACT_ATOMS: atom_id res chain seq x y z
N MET A 1 5.13 9.05 9.19
CA MET A 1 5.08 9.65 7.83
C MET A 1 5.45 11.12 7.85
N MET A 2 4.61 12.04 8.35
CA MET A 2 4.88 13.50 8.30
C MET A 2 6.30 13.90 8.74
N GLN A 3 6.74 13.48 9.94
CA GLN A 3 8.08 13.83 10.44
C GLN A 3 9.22 13.08 9.73
N ARG A 4 9.02 11.79 9.46
CA ARG A 4 10.07 10.89 8.93
C ARG A 4 10.27 10.99 7.42
N LEU A 5 9.24 11.39 6.68
CA LEU A 5 9.21 11.44 5.20
C LEU A 5 8.90 12.84 4.65
N GLN A 6 8.62 13.82 5.52
CA GLN A 6 8.32 15.20 5.15
C GLN A 6 7.18 15.30 4.11
N CYS A 7 6.14 14.49 4.30
CA CYS A 7 4.98 14.45 3.41
C CYS A 7 3.68 14.89 4.10
N ASN A 8 2.77 15.47 3.32
CA ASN A 8 1.40 15.72 3.75
C ASN A 8 0.64 14.39 3.82
N VAL A 9 -0.21 14.23 4.83
CA VAL A 9 -1.02 13.02 5.01
C VAL A 9 -2.50 13.39 4.91
N PHE A 10 -3.20 12.76 3.98
CA PHE A 10 -4.65 12.81 3.86
C PHE A 10 -5.23 11.45 4.22
N MET A 11 -6.17 11.40 5.17
CA MET A 11 -6.82 10.18 5.63
C MET A 11 -8.33 10.31 5.46
N LEU A 12 -8.96 9.21 5.04
CA LEU A 12 -10.40 9.12 4.79
C LEU A 12 -11.03 8.09 5.73
N SER A 13 -12.17 8.44 6.35
CA SER A 13 -13.10 7.45 6.90
C SER A 13 -14.09 7.06 5.81
N TYR A 14 -14.12 5.78 5.43
CA TYR A 14 -15.10 5.28 4.48
C TYR A 14 -16.49 5.26 5.08
N ARG A 15 -17.53 5.24 4.23
CA ARG A 15 -18.92 5.04 4.69
C ARG A 15 -19.04 3.81 5.60
N GLY A 16 -19.77 3.95 6.71
CA GLY A 16 -19.92 2.92 7.74
C GLY A 16 -18.70 2.68 8.64
N TYR A 17 -17.65 3.50 8.55
CA TYR A 17 -16.51 3.50 9.46
C TYR A 17 -16.45 4.82 10.25
N GLY A 18 -16.02 4.74 11.52
CA GLY A 18 -16.00 5.89 12.42
C GLY A 18 -17.39 6.51 12.54
N GLU A 19 -17.47 7.82 12.38
CA GLU A 19 -18.72 8.59 12.42
C GLU A 19 -19.41 8.71 11.03
N SER A 20 -18.95 7.96 10.02
CA SER A 20 -19.52 8.05 8.67
C SER A 20 -20.75 7.16 8.51
N ASP A 21 -21.85 7.73 8.00
CA ASP A 21 -23.10 7.02 7.73
C ASP A 21 -22.97 5.92 6.66
N GLY A 22 -24.03 5.12 6.51
CA GLY A 22 -24.19 4.12 5.45
C GLY A 22 -23.56 2.77 5.77
N TYR A 23 -23.46 1.90 4.75
CA TYR A 23 -22.96 0.54 4.91
C TYR A 23 -21.67 0.31 4.10
N PRO A 24 -20.65 -0.33 4.71
CA PRO A 24 -19.37 -0.58 4.05
C PRO A 24 -19.53 -1.71 3.03
N SER A 25 -19.60 -1.34 1.76
CA SER A 25 -19.59 -2.28 0.63
C SER A 25 -18.42 -1.95 -0.29
N GLN A 26 -17.88 -2.94 -1.01
CA GLN A 26 -16.79 -2.72 -1.94
C GLN A 26 -17.07 -1.56 -2.91
N LYS A 27 -18.26 -1.54 -3.53
CA LYS A 27 -18.66 -0.45 -4.43
C LYS A 27 -18.66 0.91 -3.73
N GLY A 28 -19.24 0.97 -2.53
CA GLY A 28 -19.32 2.21 -1.74
C GLY A 28 -17.95 2.73 -1.31
N ILE A 29 -17.11 1.87 -0.75
CA ILE A 29 -15.75 2.21 -0.32
C ILE A 29 -14.90 2.68 -1.52
N THR A 30 -15.03 2.04 -2.68
CA THR A 30 -14.35 2.49 -3.90
C THR A 30 -14.80 3.89 -4.32
N TYR A 31 -16.09 4.22 -4.20
CA TYR A 31 -16.57 5.58 -4.47
C TYR A 31 -16.04 6.60 -3.49
N ASP A 32 -15.97 6.27 -2.20
CA ASP A 32 -15.43 7.17 -1.19
C ASP A 32 -13.94 7.45 -1.46
N ALA A 33 -13.16 6.43 -1.80
CA ALA A 33 -11.76 6.55 -2.17
C ALA A 33 -11.55 7.40 -3.43
N GLN A 34 -12.41 7.21 -4.45
CA GLN A 34 -12.39 8.04 -5.66
C GLN A 34 -12.71 9.50 -5.35
N ALA A 35 -13.73 9.76 -4.53
CA ALA A 35 -14.09 11.12 -4.13
C ALA A 35 -12.96 11.83 -3.39
N ALA A 36 -12.22 11.12 -2.53
CA ALA A 36 -11.02 11.66 -1.89
C ALA A 36 -9.92 12.03 -2.89
N LEU A 37 -9.63 11.17 -3.87
CA LEU A 37 -8.64 11.49 -4.91
C LEU A 37 -9.07 12.67 -5.77
N ASP A 38 -10.34 12.73 -6.16
CA ASP A 38 -10.88 13.84 -6.95
C ASP A 38 -10.84 15.16 -6.17
N HIS A 39 -11.10 15.13 -4.86
CA HIS A 39 -10.93 16.29 -3.99
C HIS A 39 -9.46 16.76 -3.97
N LEU A 40 -8.50 15.85 -3.78
CA LEU A 40 -7.08 16.20 -3.82
C LEU A 40 -6.66 16.75 -5.18
N ALA A 41 -7.15 16.19 -6.28
CA ALA A 41 -6.84 16.64 -7.64
C ALA A 41 -7.34 18.06 -7.96
N GLN A 42 -8.29 18.59 -7.18
CA GLN A 42 -8.85 19.94 -7.34
C GLN A 42 -8.16 20.98 -6.42
N ARG A 43 -7.22 20.57 -5.57
CA ARG A 43 -6.52 21.46 -4.66
C ARG A 43 -5.38 22.19 -5.38
N ASN A 44 -5.25 23.49 -5.09
CA ASN A 44 -4.21 24.36 -5.65
C ASN A 44 -3.00 24.55 -4.73
N ASP A 45 -3.07 24.00 -3.50
CA ASP A 45 -2.05 24.15 -2.46
C ASP A 45 -1.15 22.90 -2.33
N ILE A 46 -1.35 21.90 -3.20
CA ILE A 46 -0.52 20.70 -3.30
C ILE A 46 -0.08 20.47 -4.74
N ASP A 47 1.00 19.73 -4.90
CA ASP A 47 1.41 19.20 -6.20
C ASP A 47 0.62 17.93 -6.53
N THR A 48 -0.39 18.09 -7.38
CA THR A 48 -1.30 17.00 -7.77
C THR A 48 -0.64 15.92 -8.62
N THR A 49 0.56 16.17 -9.16
CA THR A 49 1.33 15.17 -9.90
C THR A 49 2.05 14.17 -8.99
N ARG A 50 2.09 14.43 -7.68
CA ARG A 50 2.83 13.62 -6.68
C ARG A 50 1.92 12.96 -5.65
N ILE A 51 0.69 12.65 -6.02
CA ILE A 51 -0.24 11.94 -5.12
C ILE A 51 0.19 10.48 -5.00
N VAL A 52 0.50 10.07 -3.77
CA VAL A 52 0.88 8.70 -3.42
C VAL A 52 -0.25 8.02 -2.69
N ILE A 53 -0.59 6.80 -3.11
CA ILE A 53 -1.54 5.95 -2.38
C ILE A 53 -0.75 5.04 -1.46
N PHE A 54 -1.06 5.09 -0.17
CA PHE A 54 -0.58 4.12 0.82
C PHE A 54 -1.77 3.34 1.37
N GLY A 55 -1.71 2.02 1.30
CA GLY A 55 -2.78 1.15 1.76
C GLY A 55 -2.24 -0.04 2.54
N ARG A 56 -2.79 -0.25 3.74
CA ARG A 56 -2.55 -1.43 4.56
C ARG A 56 -3.79 -2.32 4.60
N SER A 57 -3.62 -3.64 4.51
CA SER A 57 -4.72 -4.59 4.63
C SER A 57 -5.86 -4.28 3.64
N LEU A 58 -7.09 -4.05 4.11
CA LEU A 58 -8.21 -3.60 3.26
C LEU A 58 -7.86 -2.31 2.49
N GLY A 59 -7.16 -1.36 3.12
CA GLY A 59 -6.74 -0.13 2.47
C GLY A 59 -5.81 -0.37 1.28
N GLY A 60 -5.04 -1.47 1.28
CA GLY A 60 -4.23 -1.88 0.14
C GLY A 60 -5.08 -2.40 -1.02
N ALA A 61 -6.12 -3.19 -0.74
CA ALA A 61 -7.09 -3.63 -1.75
C ALA A 61 -7.83 -2.43 -2.40
N VAL A 62 -8.26 -1.47 -1.58
CA VAL A 62 -8.88 -0.21 -2.03
C VAL A 62 -7.89 0.62 -2.85
N GLY A 63 -6.65 0.75 -2.35
CA GLY A 63 -5.60 1.52 -3.00
C GLY A 63 -5.21 0.96 -4.37
N ALA A 64 -5.16 -0.36 -4.52
CA ALA A 64 -4.91 -1.02 -5.81
C ALA A 64 -6.01 -0.71 -6.83
N VAL A 65 -7.29 -0.76 -6.42
CA VAL A 65 -8.43 -0.38 -7.29
C VAL A 65 -8.34 1.10 -7.68
N LEU A 66 -8.05 1.98 -6.71
CA LEU A 66 -7.96 3.41 -6.95
C LEU A 66 -6.81 3.76 -7.91
N ALA A 67 -5.64 3.14 -7.73
CA ALA A 67 -4.48 3.29 -8.61
C ALA A 67 -4.79 2.78 -10.03
N LYS A 68 -5.34 1.57 -10.16
CA LYS A 68 -5.75 1.00 -11.46
C LYS A 68 -6.67 1.94 -12.23
N ASN A 69 -7.67 2.52 -11.56
CA ASN A 69 -8.67 3.36 -12.21
C ASN A 69 -8.18 4.78 -12.54
N ASN A 70 -7.04 5.21 -11.98
CA ASN A 70 -6.52 6.56 -12.13
C ASN A 70 -5.02 6.56 -12.49
N PRO A 71 -4.63 5.98 -13.64
CA PRO A 71 -3.23 5.89 -14.07
C PRO A 71 -2.52 7.26 -14.11
N ASP A 72 -3.25 8.32 -14.44
CA ASP A 72 -2.67 9.66 -14.65
C ASP A 72 -2.68 10.57 -13.41
N LYS A 73 -3.40 10.19 -12.34
CA LYS A 73 -3.53 11.00 -11.11
C LYS A 73 -2.72 10.47 -9.93
N VAL A 74 -2.20 9.26 -10.04
CA VAL A 74 -1.48 8.57 -8.95
C VAL A 74 -0.05 8.38 -9.39
N ALA A 75 0.90 8.94 -8.63
CA ALA A 75 2.32 8.81 -8.92
C ALA A 75 2.82 7.39 -8.60
N THR A 76 2.43 6.86 -7.43
CA THR A 76 2.88 5.54 -6.99
C THR A 76 1.95 4.93 -5.93
N LEU A 77 2.02 3.61 -5.79
CA LEU A 77 1.25 2.80 -4.84
C LEU A 77 2.18 2.11 -3.84
N ILE A 78 1.86 2.21 -2.55
CA ILE A 78 2.53 1.48 -1.48
C ILE A 78 1.50 0.56 -0.83
N LEU A 79 1.79 -0.75 -0.86
CA LEU A 79 0.97 -1.79 -0.26
C LEU A 79 1.68 -2.39 0.94
N GLU A 80 1.00 -2.44 2.07
CA GLU A 80 1.51 -3.05 3.30
C GLU A 80 0.56 -4.15 3.76
N ASN A 81 1.08 -5.34 4.11
CA ASN A 81 0.31 -6.40 4.80
C ASN A 81 -1.10 -6.63 4.22
N THR A 82 -1.18 -6.72 2.89
CA THR A 82 -2.42 -6.77 2.10
C THR A 82 -2.71 -8.19 1.60
N PHE A 83 -3.99 -8.52 1.47
CA PHE A 83 -4.45 -9.84 1.04
C PHE A 83 -4.73 -9.90 -0.46
N THR A 84 -4.70 -11.11 -1.01
CA THR A 84 -4.99 -11.40 -2.44
C THR A 84 -6.48 -11.33 -2.76
N SER A 85 -7.33 -11.81 -1.86
CA SER A 85 -8.78 -11.60 -1.90
C SER A 85 -9.43 -11.85 -0.54
N ILE A 86 -10.65 -11.34 -0.33
CA ILE A 86 -11.45 -11.70 0.86
C ILE A 86 -11.79 -13.19 0.84
N LEU A 87 -11.94 -13.79 -0.34
CA LEU A 87 -12.17 -15.23 -0.47
C LEU A 87 -10.97 -16.06 0.00
N ASP A 88 -9.75 -15.64 -0.31
CA ASP A 88 -8.55 -16.30 0.19
C ASP A 88 -8.46 -16.18 1.72
N MET A 89 -8.77 -15.00 2.26
CA MET A 89 -8.82 -14.78 3.72
C MET A 89 -9.91 -15.62 4.39
N ALA A 90 -11.09 -15.74 3.79
CA ALA A 90 -12.18 -16.58 4.30
C ALA A 90 -11.77 -18.06 4.37
N GLY A 91 -11.01 -18.56 3.39
CA GLY A 91 -10.48 -19.92 3.40
C GLY A 91 -9.47 -20.18 4.53
N ILE A 92 -8.76 -19.15 4.99
CA ILE A 92 -7.85 -19.23 6.14
C ILE A 92 -8.62 -19.18 7.46
N MET A 93 -9.59 -18.27 7.59
CA MET A 93 -10.38 -18.11 8.81
C MET A 93 -11.36 -19.27 9.04
N LEU A 94 -11.88 -19.88 7.98
CA LEU A 94 -12.86 -20.98 8.03
C LEU A 94 -12.30 -22.23 7.35
N PRO A 95 -11.28 -22.89 7.94
CA PRO A 95 -10.57 -23.99 7.29
C PRO A 95 -11.46 -25.19 6.93
N PHE A 96 -12.52 -25.43 7.70
CA PHE A 96 -13.51 -26.48 7.43
C PHE A 96 -14.38 -26.21 6.19
N LEU A 97 -14.53 -24.95 5.79
CA LEU A 97 -15.27 -24.52 4.59
C LEU A 97 -14.35 -24.30 3.37
N ARG A 98 -13.02 -24.40 3.54
CA ARG A 98 -12.01 -24.12 2.50
C ARG A 98 -12.14 -24.98 1.23
N TRP A 99 -12.82 -26.13 1.31
CA TRP A 99 -13.16 -26.94 0.15
C TRP A 99 -14.28 -26.33 -0.72
N PHE A 100 -15.21 -25.59 -0.08
CA PHE A 100 -16.40 -25.01 -0.72
C PHE A 100 -16.33 -23.48 -0.92
N ILE A 101 -15.46 -22.79 -0.17
CA ILE A 101 -15.13 -21.36 -0.26
C ILE A 101 -13.67 -21.26 -0.72
N GLY A 102 -13.43 -20.59 -1.85
CA GLY A 102 -12.12 -20.66 -2.48
C GLY A 102 -11.72 -19.43 -3.29
N GLY A 103 -10.55 -18.87 -2.98
CA GLY A 103 -9.88 -17.84 -3.79
C GLY A 103 -8.82 -18.44 -4.74
N SER A 104 -7.73 -17.72 -4.99
CA SER A 104 -6.70 -18.07 -5.99
C SER A 104 -5.96 -19.38 -5.71
N SER A 105 -5.95 -19.87 -4.46
CA SER A 105 -5.19 -21.06 -4.05
C SER A 105 -6.03 -22.34 -3.83
N SER A 106 -7.36 -22.29 -3.97
CA SER A 106 -8.25 -23.44 -3.70
C SER A 106 -8.43 -24.34 -4.92
N LYS A 107 -8.30 -25.67 -4.74
CA LYS A 107 -8.56 -26.69 -5.78
C LYS A 107 -9.98 -27.28 -5.76
N GLY A 108 -10.83 -26.85 -4.82
CA GLY A 108 -12.18 -27.37 -4.61
C GLY A 108 -13.28 -26.61 -5.39
N PRO A 109 -14.53 -27.10 -5.37
CA PRO A 109 -15.67 -26.46 -6.03
C PRO A 109 -16.09 -25.16 -5.33
N LYS A 110 -16.11 -24.04 -6.07
CA LYS A 110 -16.34 -22.65 -5.59
C LYS A 110 -17.81 -22.31 -5.28
N LEU A 111 -18.56 -23.26 -4.74
CA LEU A 111 -20.03 -23.19 -4.64
C LEU A 111 -20.53 -22.05 -3.73
N LEU A 112 -19.73 -21.62 -2.76
CA LEU A 112 -20.12 -20.60 -1.77
C LEU A 112 -19.56 -19.20 -2.07
N ASN A 113 -18.79 -19.02 -3.16
CA ASN A 113 -18.20 -17.73 -3.50
C ASN A 113 -19.25 -16.63 -3.76
N CYS A 114 -20.46 -17.01 -4.20
CA CYS A 114 -21.56 -16.07 -4.49
C CYS A 114 -22.11 -15.36 -3.24
N VAL A 115 -21.82 -15.87 -2.04
CA VAL A 115 -22.25 -15.27 -0.77
C VAL A 115 -21.38 -14.06 -0.40
N VAL A 116 -20.16 -13.98 -0.93
CA VAL A 116 -19.23 -12.88 -0.64
C VAL A 116 -19.60 -11.66 -1.46
N ARG A 117 -20.27 -10.69 -0.83
CA ARG A 117 -20.71 -9.44 -1.45
C ARG A 117 -19.58 -8.47 -1.82
N SER A 118 -18.40 -8.63 -1.23
CA SER A 118 -17.25 -7.74 -1.42
C SER A 118 -15.99 -8.57 -1.55
N PRO A 119 -15.77 -9.23 -2.71
CA PRO A 119 -14.70 -10.21 -2.87
C PRO A 119 -13.30 -9.59 -2.82
N TRP A 120 -13.15 -8.31 -3.18
CA TRP A 120 -11.88 -7.60 -3.25
C TRP A 120 -10.76 -8.44 -3.88
N ASN A 121 -10.89 -8.77 -5.18
CA ASN A 121 -9.91 -9.58 -5.91
C ASN A 121 -8.62 -8.80 -6.21
N THR A 122 -7.89 -8.41 -5.17
CA THR A 122 -6.67 -7.59 -5.23
C THR A 122 -5.62 -8.20 -6.14
N LEU A 123 -5.50 -9.53 -6.19
CA LEU A 123 -4.52 -10.22 -7.05
C LEU A 123 -4.72 -9.89 -8.53
N ASP A 124 -5.96 -9.90 -9.03
CA ASP A 124 -6.21 -9.56 -10.43
C ASP A 124 -6.00 -8.07 -10.68
N ILE A 125 -6.48 -7.23 -9.76
CA ILE A 125 -6.41 -5.78 -9.87
C ILE A 125 -4.96 -5.28 -9.86
N VAL A 126 -4.11 -5.80 -8.97
CA VAL A 126 -2.72 -5.34 -8.84
C VAL A 126 -1.90 -5.63 -10.10
N GLY A 127 -2.23 -6.69 -10.84
CA GLY A 127 -1.61 -7.01 -12.13
C GLY A 127 -1.92 -6.00 -13.25
N GLU A 128 -2.94 -5.17 -13.06
CA GLU A 128 -3.33 -4.12 -14.01
C GLU A 128 -2.75 -2.74 -13.67
N VAL A 129 -2.23 -2.55 -12.44
CA VAL A 129 -1.65 -1.28 -11.98
C VAL A 129 -0.34 -0.98 -12.72
N LYS A 130 -0.26 0.22 -13.32
CA LYS A 130 0.88 0.63 -14.17
C LYS A 130 1.90 1.51 -13.44
N GLN A 131 1.47 2.15 -12.37
CA GLN A 131 2.30 2.97 -11.51
C GLN A 131 3.36 2.10 -10.81
N PRO A 132 4.53 2.66 -10.45
CA PRO A 132 5.47 1.99 -9.55
C PRO A 132 4.78 1.51 -8.27
N ILE A 133 5.15 0.32 -7.78
CA ILE A 133 4.54 -0.29 -6.59
C ILE A 133 5.61 -0.72 -5.58
N LEU A 134 5.46 -0.31 -4.32
CA LEU A 134 6.25 -0.82 -3.20
C LEU A 134 5.40 -1.75 -2.35
N PHE A 135 5.90 -2.97 -2.14
CA PHE A 135 5.30 -4.00 -1.29
C PHE A 135 6.09 -4.11 0.01
N LEU A 136 5.43 -3.88 1.14
CA LEU A 136 5.97 -3.97 2.48
C LEU A 136 5.32 -5.15 3.22
N SER A 137 6.10 -6.18 3.53
CA SER A 137 5.57 -7.44 4.06
C SER A 137 6.14 -7.75 5.45
N GLY A 138 5.32 -7.67 6.49
CA GLY A 138 5.64 -8.21 7.81
C GLY A 138 5.63 -9.74 7.77
N LEU A 139 6.72 -10.41 8.15
CA LEU A 139 6.80 -11.88 8.09
C LEU A 139 6.17 -12.58 9.30
N GLN A 140 5.77 -11.82 10.32
CA GLN A 140 5.04 -12.30 11.49
C GLN A 140 3.59 -11.78 11.52
N ASP A 141 3.07 -11.36 10.37
CA ASP A 141 1.68 -10.93 10.24
C ASP A 141 0.72 -12.06 10.65
N GLU A 142 0.03 -11.82 11.76
CA GLU A 142 -0.87 -12.73 12.44
C GLU A 142 -2.30 -12.72 11.86
N LEU A 143 -2.60 -11.76 10.99
CA LEU A 143 -3.92 -11.59 10.37
C LEU A 143 -3.92 -11.96 8.89
N VAL A 144 -2.97 -11.44 8.11
CA VAL A 144 -2.83 -11.71 6.68
C VAL A 144 -1.53 -12.49 6.45
N PRO A 145 -1.58 -13.77 6.05
CA PRO A 145 -0.37 -14.54 5.90
C PRO A 145 0.63 -13.90 4.91
N PRO A 146 1.92 -13.81 5.25
CA PRO A 146 2.94 -13.15 4.41
C PRO A 146 3.01 -13.62 2.94
N PRO A 147 2.72 -14.89 2.59
CA PRO A 147 2.68 -15.32 1.19
C PRO A 147 1.73 -14.51 0.30
N HIS A 148 0.69 -13.88 0.85
CA HIS A 148 -0.21 -13.03 0.06
C HIS A 148 0.52 -11.84 -0.56
N MET A 149 1.37 -11.15 0.21
CA MET A 149 2.16 -10.04 -0.30
C MET A 149 3.10 -10.49 -1.41
N LYS A 150 3.71 -11.68 -1.27
CA LYS A 150 4.57 -12.25 -2.31
C LYS A 150 3.79 -12.56 -3.59
N MET A 151 2.60 -13.16 -3.48
CA MET A 151 1.72 -13.43 -4.63
C MET A 151 1.30 -12.14 -5.34
N LEU A 152 0.97 -11.08 -4.59
CA LEU A 152 0.63 -9.78 -5.16
C LEU A 152 1.82 -9.17 -5.92
N TYR A 153 3.02 -9.21 -5.34
CA TYR A 153 4.23 -8.72 -5.99
C TYR A 153 4.54 -9.49 -7.28
N ASP A 154 4.52 -10.82 -7.24
CA ASP A 154 4.82 -11.66 -8.40
C ASP A 154 3.87 -11.32 -9.55
N LYS A 155 2.56 -11.28 -9.26
CA LYS A 155 1.52 -10.93 -10.23
C LYS A 155 1.67 -9.53 -10.83
N ALA A 156 2.07 -8.53 -10.03
CA ALA A 156 2.31 -7.18 -10.52
C ALA A 156 3.58 -7.12 -11.37
N SER A 157 4.66 -7.77 -10.91
CA SER A 157 5.98 -7.74 -11.54
C SER A 157 6.01 -8.40 -12.93
N ASP A 158 5.08 -9.31 -13.23
CA ASP A 158 4.89 -9.90 -14.56
C ASP A 158 4.66 -8.85 -15.66
N HIS A 159 4.06 -7.70 -15.31
CA HIS A 159 3.66 -6.66 -16.26
C HIS A 159 4.13 -5.25 -15.89
N ASN A 160 4.82 -5.10 -14.76
CA ASN A 160 5.30 -3.82 -14.25
C ASN A 160 6.73 -3.97 -13.70
N ARG A 161 7.70 -3.34 -14.39
CA ARG A 161 9.12 -3.41 -14.02
C ARG A 161 9.49 -2.53 -12.83
N ASN A 162 8.59 -1.64 -12.40
CA ASN A 162 8.81 -0.69 -11.30
C ASN A 162 8.18 -1.19 -10.00
N CYS A 163 8.24 -2.49 -9.76
CA CYS A 163 7.78 -3.12 -8.52
C CYS A 163 8.98 -3.41 -7.60
N ARG A 164 8.84 -3.09 -6.31
CA ARG A 164 9.84 -3.42 -5.28
C ARG A 164 9.18 -4.15 -4.13
N PHE A 165 9.80 -5.25 -3.68
CA PHE A 165 9.37 -6.02 -2.52
C PHE A 165 10.37 -5.90 -1.38
N VAL A 166 9.89 -5.61 -0.17
CA VAL A 166 10.71 -5.57 1.04
C VAL A 166 9.96 -6.26 2.18
N ASP A 167 10.63 -7.20 2.83
CA ASP A 167 10.12 -7.93 3.97
C ASP A 167 10.68 -7.41 5.30
N PHE A 168 9.93 -7.62 6.38
CA PHE A 168 10.29 -7.25 7.75
C PHE A 168 10.17 -8.48 8.65
N PRO A 169 11.29 -9.13 9.05
CA PRO A 169 11.26 -10.42 9.74
C PRO A 169 10.45 -10.45 11.04
N SER A 170 10.35 -9.33 11.74
CA SER A 170 9.59 -9.17 12.99
C SER A 170 8.33 -8.32 12.83
N GLY A 171 7.92 -7.98 11.61
CA GLY A 171 6.72 -7.20 11.35
C GLY A 171 5.45 -8.01 11.53
N MET A 172 4.60 -7.56 12.45
CA MET A 172 3.22 -8.01 12.67
C MET A 172 2.24 -7.13 11.87
N HIS A 173 0.95 -7.45 11.88
CA HIS A 173 -0.03 -6.79 11.01
C HIS A 173 -0.08 -5.26 11.18
N MET A 174 0.03 -4.79 12.43
CA MET A 174 -0.16 -3.37 12.78
C MET A 174 1.15 -2.62 13.10
N ASP A 175 2.27 -3.33 13.23
CA ASP A 175 3.49 -2.79 13.84
C ASP A 175 4.73 -2.80 12.93
N THR A 176 4.60 -3.22 11.66
CA THR A 176 5.73 -3.31 10.70
C THR A 176 6.64 -2.07 10.70
N TRP A 177 6.06 -0.89 10.88
CA TRP A 177 6.77 0.38 10.94
C TRP A 177 7.58 0.59 12.25
N MET A 178 7.14 0.01 13.37
CA MET A 178 7.89 0.01 14.63
C MET A 178 8.99 -1.05 14.60
N SER A 179 8.64 -2.29 14.25
CA SER A 179 9.57 -3.41 14.20
C SER A 179 10.64 -3.26 13.11
N GLY A 180 10.29 -2.65 11.98
CA GLY A 180 11.22 -2.33 10.89
C GLY A 180 12.07 -1.09 11.11
N GLY A 181 11.73 -0.23 12.09
CA GLY A 181 12.49 0.95 12.49
C GLY A 181 12.96 1.83 11.32
N ASP A 182 14.22 2.27 11.35
CA ASP A 182 14.76 3.15 10.31
C ASP A 182 14.82 2.48 8.92
N ARG A 183 14.94 1.15 8.84
CA ARG A 183 14.91 0.43 7.55
C ARG A 183 13.55 0.59 6.87
N TYR A 184 12.46 0.58 7.63
CA TYR A 184 11.11 0.80 7.11
C TYR A 184 10.99 2.19 6.47
N TRP A 185 11.33 3.23 7.24
CA TRP A 185 11.22 4.62 6.78
C TRP A 185 12.18 4.91 5.63
N ARG A 186 13.43 4.41 5.69
CA ARG A 186 14.41 4.59 4.61
C ARG A 186 13.98 3.91 3.32
N THR A 187 13.35 2.74 3.41
CA THR A 187 12.80 2.03 2.25
C THR A 187 11.74 2.88 1.54
N ILE A 188 10.80 3.44 2.31
CA ILE A 188 9.75 4.31 1.76
C ILE A 188 10.37 5.58 1.18
N GLN A 189 11.28 6.24 1.91
CA GLN A 189 11.93 7.46 1.44
C GLN A 189 12.63 7.26 0.09
N LEU A 190 13.47 6.22 -0.03
CA LEU A 190 14.18 5.93 -1.28
C LEU A 190 13.24 5.66 -2.45
N PHE A 191 12.11 5.02 -2.18
CA PHE A 191 11.10 4.75 -3.20
C PHE A 191 10.36 6.04 -3.62
N LEU A 192 10.03 6.91 -2.66
CA LEU A 192 9.42 8.21 -2.93
C LEU A 192 10.38 9.15 -3.67
N ASP A 193 11.66 9.18 -3.31
CA ASP A 193 12.68 9.99 -3.99
C ASP A 193 12.80 9.61 -5.47
N GLN A 194 12.57 8.33 -5.80
CA GLN A 194 12.64 7.84 -7.18
C GLN A 194 11.37 8.12 -7.99
N TYR A 195 10.19 7.97 -7.39
CA TYR A 195 8.92 7.93 -8.14
C TYR A 195 7.94 9.06 -7.82
N ALA A 196 8.19 9.84 -6.78
CA ALA A 196 7.42 11.03 -6.41
C ALA A 196 8.35 12.10 -5.77
N PRO A 197 9.46 12.49 -6.42
CA PRO A 197 10.49 13.34 -5.83
C PRO A 197 9.92 14.67 -5.34
N GLY A 198 10.36 15.09 -4.15
CA GLY A 198 10.11 16.45 -3.66
C GLY A 198 10.71 17.52 -4.56
N VAL A 199 10.21 18.76 -4.46
CA VAL A 199 11.00 19.91 -4.89
C VAL A 199 12.25 19.92 -4.01
N GLN A 200 13.41 19.64 -4.60
CA GLN A 200 14.67 19.83 -3.90
C GLN A 200 14.80 21.33 -3.61
N ASN A 201 14.59 21.73 -2.35
CA ASN A 201 15.15 23.00 -1.91
C ASN A 201 16.66 22.83 -2.01
N HIS A 202 17.27 23.49 -2.98
CA HIS A 202 18.72 23.67 -3.06
C HIS A 202 19.20 24.57 -1.92
N ASP A 203 18.95 24.19 -0.67
CA ASP A 203 19.68 24.74 0.47
C ASP A 203 20.98 23.95 0.58
N ALA A 204 21.93 24.38 -0.24
CA ALA A 204 23.33 23.98 -0.22
C ALA A 204 24.07 24.52 1.02
N SER A 205 23.49 24.44 2.22
CA SER A 205 24.11 24.94 3.46
C SER A 205 24.71 23.85 4.36
N PHE A 206 24.55 22.57 4.04
CA PHE A 206 25.08 21.47 4.88
C PHE A 206 26.45 20.92 4.43
N LYS A 207 27.22 21.67 3.63
CA LYS A 207 28.50 21.22 3.06
C LYS A 207 29.77 21.94 3.57
N SER A 208 29.71 22.70 4.67
CA SER A 208 30.89 23.43 5.16
C SER A 208 31.32 23.16 6.61
N GLU A 209 30.86 22.09 7.26
CA GLU A 209 31.25 21.80 8.67
C GLU A 209 32.05 20.49 8.87
N ILE A 210 32.72 19.95 7.83
CA ILE A 210 33.62 18.79 8.00
C ILE A 210 34.98 19.01 7.33
N THR A 211 35.53 20.23 7.37
CA THR A 211 36.89 20.48 6.84
C THR A 211 37.75 21.42 7.70
N GLU A 212 37.48 21.57 9.01
CA GLU A 212 38.36 22.40 9.87
C GLU A 212 38.98 21.69 11.09
N ASP A 213 38.72 20.40 11.33
CA ASP A 213 39.27 19.71 12.52
C ASP A 213 40.50 18.80 12.26
N ASP A 214 41.03 18.73 11.03
CA ASP A 214 42.17 17.84 10.69
C ASP A 214 43.52 18.56 10.41
N GLU A 215 43.66 19.85 10.73
CA GLU A 215 44.95 20.58 10.58
C GLU A 215 45.62 20.99 11.92
N ALA A 216 45.31 20.30 13.01
CA ALA A 216 45.93 20.54 14.31
C ALA A 216 46.43 19.26 15.02
N ALA A 217 47.21 18.42 14.32
CA ALA A 217 48.10 17.44 14.96
C ALA A 217 49.11 16.84 13.95
N ASP A 218 50.21 17.56 13.70
CA ASP A 218 51.62 17.10 13.67
C ASP A 218 52.54 18.09 12.92
#